data_AF-A0A2G9I2Z6-F1
#
_entry.id   AF-A0A2G9I2Z6-F1
#
_cell.length_a   1.000
_cell.length_b   1.000
_cell.length_c   1.000
_cell.angle_alpha   90.00
_cell.angle_beta   90.00
_cell.angle_gamma   90.00
#
_symmetry.space_group_name_H-M   'P 1'
#
loop_
_entity.id
_entity.type
_entity.pdbx_description
1 polymer ?
#
loop_
_entity_poly.entity_id
_entity_poly.type
_entity_poly.pdbx_seq_one_letter_code
_entity_poly.pdbx_strand_id
1 'polypeptide(L)'
;MASNNQFNVSTTDTDNAIPTPVMALVLVHEERLEKLDKKYRTKDASLKKFVIDKFLDYKMVDSKSVMSQVQGLQIILFAMIEKLPLSWKDFKNYLKHKRKEMKLEDLIIRLPIEDDN
;
A
#
# COMPACT_ATOMS: atom_id res chain seq x y z
N MET A 1 -32.78 65.06 -30.94
CA MET A 1 -32.32 64.76 -29.56
C MET A 1 -32.54 63.26 -29.38
N ALA A 2 -31.56 62.38 -29.60
CA ALA A 2 -30.29 62.13 -28.91
C ALA A 2 -30.44 61.34 -27.59
N SER A 3 -29.71 60.19 -27.54
CA SER A 3 -29.29 59.37 -26.38
C SER A 3 -30.34 58.49 -25.69
N ASN A 4 -30.05 57.29 -25.17
CA ASN A 4 -28.83 56.45 -25.12
C ASN A 4 -29.22 55.05 -24.58
N ASN A 5 -28.42 54.02 -24.92
CA ASN A 5 -28.01 52.80 -24.18
C ASN A 5 -28.98 52.16 -23.14
N GLN A 6 -29.16 50.83 -23.08
CA GLN A 6 -28.07 49.86 -22.85
C GLN A 6 -28.59 48.42 -23.08
N PHE A 7 -28.13 47.74 -24.14
CA PHE A 7 -28.32 46.29 -24.28
C PHE A 7 -27.21 45.60 -23.48
N ASN A 8 -27.54 45.01 -22.34
CA ASN A 8 -26.54 44.41 -21.46
C ASN A 8 -26.09 43.07 -22.04
N VAL A 9 -24.79 42.99 -22.35
CA VAL A 9 -24.05 41.77 -22.69
C VAL A 9 -23.89 40.94 -21.42
N SER A 10 -24.22 39.66 -21.46
CA SER A 10 -23.54 38.62 -20.67
C SER A 10 -23.61 37.32 -21.45
N THR A 11 -22.49 37.05 -22.12
CA THR A 11 -22.16 35.81 -22.80
C THR A 11 -22.02 34.68 -21.79
N THR A 12 -22.82 33.63 -21.97
CA THR A 12 -22.52 32.23 -21.64
C THR A 12 -21.78 31.96 -20.32
N ASP A 13 -22.54 31.72 -19.26
CA ASP A 13 -22.05 31.07 -18.04
C ASP A 13 -21.52 29.67 -18.37
N THR A 14 -20.19 29.58 -18.48
CA THR A 14 -19.44 28.32 -18.57
C THR A 14 -18.44 28.24 -17.43
N ASP A 15 -18.78 28.79 -16.28
CA ASP A 15 -17.98 28.73 -15.06
C ASP A 15 -18.26 27.42 -14.33
N ASN A 16 -17.58 26.35 -14.76
CA ASN A 16 -17.08 25.22 -13.94
C ASN A 16 -16.65 23.99 -14.77
N ALA A 17 -16.47 24.11 -16.08
CA ALA A 17 -15.77 23.07 -16.83
C ALA A 17 -14.27 23.14 -16.52
N ILE A 18 -13.75 22.13 -15.79
CA ILE A 18 -12.30 21.97 -15.58
C ILE A 18 -11.61 22.03 -16.95
N PRO A 19 -10.56 22.86 -17.14
CA PRO A 19 -9.91 23.02 -18.43
C PRO A 19 -9.43 21.65 -18.97
N THR A 20 -9.71 21.35 -20.23
CA THR A 20 -9.27 20.13 -20.93
C THR A 20 -7.77 19.77 -20.70
N PRO A 21 -6.83 20.74 -20.62
CA PRO A 21 -5.44 20.44 -20.28
C PRO A 21 -5.24 19.91 -18.84
N VAL A 22 -6.03 20.39 -17.88
CA VAL A 22 -5.98 19.95 -16.48
C VAL A 22 -6.52 18.52 -16.36
N MET A 23 -7.63 18.21 -17.04
CA MET A 23 -8.15 16.85 -17.11
C MET A 23 -7.14 15.88 -17.75
N ALA A 24 -6.45 16.31 -18.82
CA ALA A 24 -5.40 15.52 -19.45
C ALA A 24 -4.21 15.24 -18.51
N LEU A 25 -3.80 16.23 -17.70
CA LEU A 25 -2.75 16.04 -16.69
C LEU A 25 -3.17 15.06 -15.58
N VAL A 26 -4.43 15.13 -15.14
CA VAL A 26 -4.99 14.20 -14.15
C VAL A 26 -5.01 12.77 -14.69
N LEU A 27 -5.52 12.55 -15.91
CA LEU A 27 -5.58 11.23 -16.53
C LEU A 27 -4.17 10.64 -16.76
N VAL A 28 -3.22 11.43 -17.24
CA VAL A 28 -1.82 10.98 -17.40
C VAL A 28 -1.20 10.62 -16.05
N HIS A 29 -1.56 11.33 -14.98
CA HIS A 29 -1.11 11.01 -13.64
C HIS A 29 -1.72 9.70 -13.13
N GLU A 30 -3.02 9.49 -13.30
CA GLU A 30 -3.75 8.28 -12.92
C GLU A 30 -3.24 7.05 -13.69
N GLU A 31 -3.10 7.12 -15.01
CA GLU A 31 -2.53 6.03 -15.83
C GLU A 31 -1.11 5.68 -15.38
N ARG A 32 -0.31 6.69 -15.04
CA ARG A 32 1.06 6.49 -14.54
C ARG A 32 1.05 5.82 -13.16
N LEU A 33 0.12 6.19 -12.28
CA LEU A 33 -0.06 5.55 -10.98
C LEU A 33 -0.52 4.10 -11.11
N GLU A 34 -1.48 3.80 -11.98
CA GLU A 34 -1.93 2.42 -12.24
C GLU A 34 -0.81 1.55 -12.82
N LYS A 35 -0.02 2.10 -13.74
CA LYS A 35 1.14 1.40 -14.30
C LYS A 35 2.21 1.12 -13.24
N LEU A 36 2.41 2.07 -12.32
CA LEU A 36 3.33 1.90 -11.20
C LEU A 36 2.79 0.84 -10.24
N ASP A 37 1.51 0.91 -9.88
CA ASP A 37 0.81 -0.05 -9.02
C ASP A 37 0.91 -1.46 -9.62
N LYS A 38 0.59 -1.65 -10.90
CA LYS A 38 0.71 -2.93 -11.59
C LYS A 38 2.15 -3.47 -11.57
N LYS A 39 3.16 -2.62 -11.81
CA LYS A 39 4.58 -3.01 -11.79
C LYS A 39 5.05 -3.43 -10.39
N TYR A 40 4.61 -2.70 -9.36
CA TYR A 40 4.93 -3.05 -7.97
C TYR A 40 4.14 -4.26 -7.49
N ARG A 41 2.85 -4.42 -7.86
CA ARG A 41 2.02 -5.59 -7.57
C ARG A 41 2.59 -6.88 -8.13
N THR A 42 3.12 -6.89 -9.36
CA THR A 42 3.75 -8.11 -9.93
C THR A 42 5.04 -8.49 -9.20
N LYS A 43 5.90 -7.51 -8.89
CA LYS A 43 7.14 -7.76 -8.12
C LYS A 43 6.84 -8.20 -6.69
N ASP A 44 5.82 -7.57 -6.08
CA ASP A 44 5.34 -7.90 -4.76
C ASP A 44 4.73 -9.30 -4.72
N ALA A 45 3.94 -9.69 -5.73
CA ALA A 45 3.39 -11.04 -5.86
C ALA A 45 4.49 -12.09 -6.00
N SER A 46 5.53 -11.86 -6.82
CA SER A 46 6.66 -12.77 -6.95
C SER A 46 7.46 -12.91 -5.65
N LEU A 47 7.66 -11.80 -4.93
CA LEU A 47 8.39 -11.81 -3.65
C LEU A 47 7.54 -12.40 -2.51
N LYS A 48 6.23 -12.16 -2.49
CA LYS A 48 5.27 -12.82 -1.60
C LYS A 48 5.31 -14.33 -1.77
N LYS A 49 5.23 -14.79 -3.03
CA LYS A 49 5.36 -16.21 -3.37
C LYS A 49 6.68 -16.78 -2.85
N PHE A 50 7.80 -16.09 -3.08
CA PHE A 50 9.11 -16.52 -2.58
C PHE A 50 9.16 -16.65 -1.05
N VAL A 51 8.60 -15.68 -0.30
CA VAL A 51 8.57 -15.73 1.17
C VAL A 51 7.70 -16.88 1.68
N ILE A 52 6.54 -17.11 1.06
CA ILE A 52 5.63 -18.21 1.38
C ILE A 52 6.31 -19.57 1.09
N ASP A 53 6.91 -19.72 -0.09
CA ASP A 53 7.64 -20.94 -0.49
C ASP A 53 8.78 -21.22 0.50
N LYS A 54 9.56 -20.18 0.88
CA LYS A 54 10.64 -20.30 1.88
C LYS A 54 10.16 -20.70 3.27
N PHE A 55 8.99 -20.23 3.69
CA PHE A 55 8.40 -20.61 4.97
C PHE A 55 7.92 -22.06 4.96
N LEU A 56 7.23 -22.48 3.90
CA LEU A 56 6.70 -23.85 3.76
C LEU A 56 7.82 -24.89 3.66
N ASP A 57 8.91 -24.56 2.97
CA ASP A 57 10.09 -25.43 2.86
C ASP A 57 10.99 -25.39 4.09
N TYR A 58 10.70 -24.51 5.07
CA TYR A 58 11.53 -24.40 6.26
C TYR A 58 11.46 -25.68 7.10
N LYS A 59 12.61 -26.32 7.28
CA LYS A 59 12.76 -27.49 8.16
C LYS A 59 13.91 -27.22 9.12
N MET A 60 13.68 -27.58 10.38
CA MET A 60 14.76 -27.57 11.35
C MET A 60 15.78 -28.66 11.02
N VAL A 61 17.06 -28.33 11.16
CA VAL A 61 18.19 -29.23 10.85
C VAL A 61 18.99 -29.43 12.13
N ASP A 62 19.18 -30.69 12.53
CA ASP A 62 19.86 -31.07 13.79
C ASP A 62 21.31 -30.59 13.87
N SER A 63 21.95 -30.34 12.72
CA SER A 63 23.32 -29.81 12.64
C SER A 63 23.44 -28.30 12.96
N LYS A 64 22.31 -27.60 13.14
CA LYS A 64 22.28 -26.16 13.47
C LYS A 64 21.78 -25.94 14.89
N SER A 65 22.31 -24.93 15.57
CA SER A 65 21.79 -24.55 16.88
C SER A 65 20.34 -24.07 16.78
N VAL A 66 19.53 -24.38 17.80
CA VAL A 66 18.13 -23.95 17.88
C VAL A 66 18.01 -22.43 17.72
N MET A 67 18.94 -21.66 18.30
CA MET A 67 18.95 -20.20 18.20
C MET A 67 19.13 -19.70 16.76
N SER A 68 20.06 -20.27 15.99
CA SER A 68 20.26 -19.91 14.58
C SER A 68 19.02 -20.22 13.73
N GLN A 69 18.34 -21.31 14.07
CA GLN A 69 17.11 -21.71 13.42
C GLN A 69 15.96 -20.74 13.73
N VAL A 70 15.79 -20.37 15.01
CA VAL A 70 14.82 -19.36 15.45
C VAL A 70 15.05 -18.01 14.76
N GLN A 71 16.30 -17.56 14.62
CA GLN A 71 16.62 -16.34 13.88
C GLN A 71 16.18 -16.42 12.41
N GLY A 72 16.37 -17.59 11.76
CA GLY A 72 15.88 -17.82 10.40
C GLY A 72 14.36 -17.67 10.28
N LEU A 73 13.61 -18.21 11.24
CA LEU A 73 12.15 -18.05 11.30
C LEU A 73 11.73 -16.59 11.55
N GLN A 74 12.44 -15.87 12.42
CA GLN A 74 12.19 -14.45 12.67
C GLN A 74 12.36 -13.60 11.40
N ILE A 75 13.38 -13.88 10.58
CA ILE A 75 13.60 -13.17 9.31
C ILE A 75 12.44 -13.42 8.34
N ILE A 76 11.98 -14.67 8.22
CA ILE A 76 10.86 -15.03 7.34
C ILE A 76 9.56 -14.35 7.81
N LEU A 77 9.30 -14.36 9.12
CA LEU A 77 8.15 -13.68 9.71
C LEU A 77 8.17 -12.17 9.45
N PHE A 78 9.33 -11.51 9.65
CA PHE A 78 9.47 -10.09 9.39
C PHE A 78 9.21 -9.76 7.91
N ALA A 79 9.73 -10.60 7.00
CA ALA A 79 9.46 -10.48 5.58
C ALA A 79 7.96 -10.63 5.25
N MET A 80 7.22 -11.50 5.93
CA MET A 80 5.76 -11.62 5.75
C MET A 80 5.02 -10.36 6.20
N ILE A 81 5.40 -9.79 7.35
CA ILE A 81 4.80 -8.54 7.87
C ILE A 81 5.02 -7.38 6.90
N GLU A 82 6.22 -7.23 6.34
CA GLU A 82 6.49 -6.20 5.33
C GLU A 82 5.63 -6.37 4.07
N LYS A 83 5.20 -7.59 3.77
CA LYS A 83 4.37 -7.96 2.63
C LYS A 83 2.87 -7.86 2.87
N LEU A 84 2.43 -7.48 4.07
CA LEU A 84 1.03 -7.19 4.33
C LEU A 84 0.52 -6.06 3.40
N PRO A 85 -0.77 -6.07 3.02
CA PRO A 85 -1.37 -5.07 2.13
C PRO A 85 -1.13 -3.61 2.57
N LEU A 86 -1.34 -2.66 1.66
CA LEU A 86 -1.26 -1.23 2.01
C LEU A 86 -2.33 -0.79 3.02
N SER A 87 -3.48 -1.47 3.07
CA SER A 87 -4.52 -1.24 4.09
C SER A 87 -4.02 -1.51 5.51
N TRP A 88 -2.99 -2.34 5.67
CA TRP A 88 -2.37 -2.66 6.97
C TRP A 88 -1.21 -1.72 7.33
N LYS A 89 -1.14 -0.53 6.71
CA LYS A 89 -0.05 0.43 6.92
C LYS A 89 0.03 0.90 8.38
N ASP A 90 -1.11 1.12 9.01
CA ASP A 90 -1.16 1.59 10.41
C ASP A 90 -0.74 0.48 11.37
N PHE A 91 -1.15 -0.76 11.10
CA PHE A 91 -0.65 -1.94 11.81
C PHE A 91 0.86 -2.13 11.65
N LYS A 92 1.41 -1.99 10.43
CA LYS A 92 2.87 -2.04 10.18
C LYS A 92 3.62 -0.94 10.93
N ASN A 93 3.08 0.28 10.95
CA ASN A 93 3.66 1.40 11.71
C ASN A 93 3.59 1.14 13.21
N TYR A 94 2.48 0.59 13.70
CA TYR A 94 2.33 0.16 15.06
C TYR A 94 3.41 -0.86 15.45
N LEU A 95 3.64 -1.89 14.62
CA LEU A 95 4.68 -2.89 14.87
C LEU A 95 6.10 -2.29 14.87
N LYS A 96 6.38 -1.31 13.99
CA LYS A 96 7.69 -0.63 13.91
C LYS A 96 7.98 0.28 15.10
N HIS A 97 6.95 0.88 15.70
CA HIS A 97 7.10 1.86 16.78
C HIS A 97 6.80 1.31 18.17
N LYS A 98 6.29 0.08 18.27
CA LYS A 98 6.06 -0.57 19.57
C LYS A 98 7.39 -0.94 20.21
N ARG A 99 7.74 -0.22 21.27
CA ARG A 99 8.98 -0.41 22.07
C ARG A 99 8.99 -1.69 22.93
N LYS A 100 7.87 -2.39 23.05
CA LYS A 100 7.79 -3.72 23.69
C LYS A 100 7.93 -4.78 22.60
N GLU A 101 8.90 -5.68 22.76
CA GLU A 101 8.97 -6.93 21.98
C GLU A 101 7.58 -7.56 21.97
N MET A 102 6.95 -7.56 20.80
CA MET A 102 5.68 -8.25 20.60
C MET A 102 6.01 -9.71 20.33
N LYS A 103 5.48 -10.62 21.15
CA LYS A 103 5.72 -12.04 20.96
C LYS A 103 5.01 -12.52 19.69
N LEU A 104 5.53 -13.59 19.10
CA LEU A 104 4.88 -14.24 17.95
C LEU A 104 3.44 -14.66 18.28
N GLU A 105 3.19 -15.11 19.50
CA GLU A 105 1.85 -15.45 20.02
C GLU A 105 0.89 -14.25 19.93
N ASP A 106 1.33 -13.09 20.40
CA ASP A 106 0.53 -11.85 20.35
C ASP A 106 0.25 -11.42 18.90
N LEU A 107 1.21 -11.65 17.99
CA LEU A 107 1.06 -11.34 16.58
C LEU A 107 0.01 -12.26 15.93
N ILE A 108 0.08 -13.57 16.19
CA ILE A 108 -0.89 -14.55 15.66
C ILE A 108 -2.31 -14.24 16.12
N ILE A 109 -2.49 -13.79 17.37
CA ILE A 109 -3.82 -13.43 17.91
C ILE A 109 -4.35 -12.15 17.28
N ARG A 110 -3.47 -11.19 16.96
CA ARG A 110 -3.89 -9.87 16.51
C ARG A 110 -4.08 -9.73 15.01
N LEU A 111 -3.41 -10.57 14.21
CA LEU A 111 -3.59 -10.59 12.76
C LEU A 111 -5.08 -10.77 12.37
N PRO A 112 -5.84 -11.75 12.88
CA PRO A 112 -7.26 -11.89 12.53
C PRO A 112 -8.12 -10.67 12.87
N ILE A 113 -7.86 -10.03 14.02
CA ILE A 113 -8.63 -8.87 14.50
C ILE A 113 -8.46 -7.67 13.56
N GLU A 114 -7.26 -7.51 13.00
CA GLU A 114 -6.97 -6.42 12.04
C GLU A 114 -7.46 -6.76 10.63
N ASP A 115 -7.59 -8.05 10.27
CA ASP A 115 -8.17 -8.47 8.97
C ASP A 115 -9.69 -8.25 8.92
N ASP A 116 -10.36 -8.36 10.07
CA ASP A 116 -11.80 -8.16 10.24
C ASP A 116 -12.23 -6.68 10.41
N ASN A 117 -11.27 -5.74 10.46
CA ASN A 117 -11.50 -4.31 10.75
C ASN A 117 -11.43 -3.42 9.49
#